data_AF-A0A7V4Y821-F1
#
_entry.id   AF-A0A7V4Y821-F1
#
_cell.length_a   1.000
_cell.length_b   1.000
_cell.length_c   1.000
_cell.angle_alpha   90.00
_cell.angle_beta   90.00
_cell.angle_gamma   90.00
#
_symmetry.space_group_name_H-M   'P 1'
#
loop_
_entity.id
_entity.type
_entity.pdbx_description
1 polymer ?
#
loop_
_entity_poly.entity_id
_entity_poly.type
_entity_poly.pdbx_seq_one_letter_code
_entity_poly.pdbx_strand_id
1 'polypeptide(L)'
;MDFAMNCLFWPGKLYLKEKPKKGGGMKELKVEVVEIKERCGAKHKVGDTFFIRGEGTIEIPSGRRVCLFALNSLFPFLTAKQREDELPEDDWIAETEYLTCPDPKGVVFRVTCLD
;
A
#
# COMPACT_ATOMS: atom_id res chain seq x y z
N MET A 1 30.69 2.48 -6.86
CA MET A 1 31.52 1.52 -6.11
C MET A 1 32.08 2.23 -4.90
N ASP A 2 32.26 1.49 -3.81
CA ASP A 2 32.75 1.88 -2.49
C ASP A 2 31.75 2.52 -1.51
N PHE A 3 30.88 1.67 -0.93
CA PHE A 3 30.45 1.86 0.45
C PHE A 3 31.38 1.06 1.37
N ALA A 4 32.30 1.78 2.02
CA ALA A 4 33.15 1.22 3.07
C ALA A 4 32.28 0.84 4.28
N MET A 5 32.17 -0.47 4.50
CA MET A 5 31.51 -1.10 5.63
C MET A 5 32.42 -1.03 6.85
N ASN A 6 32.34 0.05 7.62
CA ASN A 6 33.10 0.18 8.87
C ASN A 6 32.46 -0.66 9.98
N CYS A 7 32.83 -1.94 10.02
CA CYS A 7 32.58 -2.85 11.14
C CYS A 7 33.58 -2.55 12.26
N LEU A 8 33.10 -2.04 13.40
CA LEU A 8 33.89 -2.01 14.64
C LEU A 8 33.63 -3.28 15.44
N PHE A 9 34.67 -4.12 15.58
CA PHE A 9 34.65 -5.36 16.35
C PHE A 9 35.14 -5.11 17.80
N TRP A 10 34.27 -5.31 18.79
CA TRP A 10 34.57 -5.35 20.23
C TRP A 10 33.58 -6.35 20.89
N PRO A 11 34.00 -7.20 21.84
CA PRO A 11 33.80 -8.65 21.79
C PRO A 11 32.33 -9.10 21.61
N GLY A 12 32.04 -9.66 20.44
CA GLY A 12 30.99 -10.67 20.25
C GLY A 12 29.54 -10.19 20.14
N LYS A 13 29.24 -8.90 20.06
CA LYS A 13 27.88 -8.41 19.77
C LYS A 13 27.88 -7.48 18.56
N LEU A 14 27.08 -7.84 17.54
CA LEU A 14 26.79 -6.97 16.41
C LEU A 14 25.85 -5.86 16.89
N TYR A 15 26.36 -4.64 17.03
CA TYR A 15 25.53 -3.46 17.27
C TYR A 15 25.25 -2.80 15.92
N LEU A 16 24.04 -3.01 15.39
CA LEU A 16 23.53 -2.20 14.28
C LEU A 16 23.32 -0.77 14.80
N LYS A 17 24.01 0.22 14.24
CA LYS A 17 23.62 1.62 14.46
C LYS A 17 22.32 1.86 13.69
N GLU A 18 21.23 2.06 14.41
CA GLU A 18 19.96 2.49 13.81
C GLU A 18 20.18 3.81 13.06
N LYS A 19 19.80 3.83 11.77
CA LYS A 19 19.68 5.07 11.02
C LYS A 19 18.61 5.92 11.71
N PRO A 20 18.76 7.26 11.78
CA PRO A 20 17.72 8.11 12.33
C PRO A 20 16.43 7.87 11.54
N LYS A 21 15.36 7.45 12.22
CA LYS A 21 14.02 7.39 11.60
C LYS A 21 13.68 8.81 11.15
N LYS A 22 13.65 9.05 9.84
CA LYS A 22 12.83 10.14 9.32
C LYS A 22 11.40 9.80 9.74
N GLY A 23 10.89 10.50 10.75
CA GLY A 23 9.52 10.35 11.20
C GLY A 23 8.58 10.89 10.13
N GLY A 24 8.27 10.07 9.13
CA GLY A 24 7.07 10.21 8.32
C GLY A 24 6.06 9.19 8.85
N GLY A 25 4.82 9.62 9.11
CA GLY A 25 3.74 8.67 9.40
C GLY A 25 3.53 7.72 8.20
N MET A 26 2.80 6.63 8.43
CA MET A 26 2.28 5.83 7.30
C MET A 26 1.48 6.73 6.37
N LYS A 27 1.71 6.63 5.06
CA LYS A 27 0.94 7.39 4.09
C LYS A 27 -0.53 7.00 4.13
N GLU A 28 -1.34 8.01 3.91
CA GLU A 28 -2.78 7.92 3.74
C GLU A 28 -3.07 7.50 2.29
N LEU A 29 -3.91 6.51 2.07
CA LEU A 29 -4.25 6.04 0.72
C LEU A 29 -5.73 6.24 0.45
N LYS A 30 -6.05 6.80 -0.72
CA LYS A 30 -7.38 6.71 -1.31
C LYS A 30 -7.41 5.56 -2.30
N VAL A 31 -8.41 4.70 -2.18
CA VAL A 31 -8.67 3.61 -3.14
C VAL A 31 -10.02 3.85 -3.79
N GLU A 32 -10.03 3.98 -5.11
CA GLU A 32 -11.20 4.36 -5.90
C GLU A 32 -11.48 3.34 -7.00
N VAL A 33 -12.75 2.94 -7.16
CA VAL A 33 -13.18 2.13 -8.30
C VAL A 33 -13.18 2.98 -9.57
N VAL A 34 -12.31 2.68 -10.51
CA VAL A 34 -12.19 3.41 -11.79
C VAL A 34 -12.81 2.66 -12.96
N GLU A 35 -12.94 1.33 -12.87
CA GLU A 35 -13.49 0.52 -13.96
C GLU A 35 -14.16 -0.75 -13.41
N ILE A 36 -15.22 -1.18 -14.09
CA ILE A 36 -15.79 -2.53 -13.95
C ILE A 36 -15.72 -3.17 -15.33
N LYS A 37 -14.86 -4.17 -15.50
CA LYS A 37 -14.56 -4.75 -16.82
C LYS A 37 -15.78 -5.43 -17.44
N GLU A 38 -16.44 -6.30 -16.67
CA GLU A 38 -17.63 -7.03 -17.12
C GLU A 38 -18.64 -7.22 -15.99
N ARG A 39 -18.18 -7.56 -14.78
CA ARG A 39 -19.07 -7.91 -13.66
C ARG A 39 -18.50 -7.54 -12.30
N CYS A 40 -19.39 -7.38 -11.32
CA CYS A 40 -19.02 -7.26 -9.92
C CYS A 40 -20.11 -7.85 -9.01
N GLY A 41 -19.82 -8.96 -8.33
CA GLY A 41 -20.76 -9.59 -7.40
C GLY A 41 -21.09 -8.74 -6.16
N ALA A 42 -20.16 -7.87 -5.74
CA ALA A 42 -20.33 -6.98 -4.59
C ALA A 42 -21.12 -5.69 -4.91
N LYS A 43 -21.50 -5.50 -6.19
CA LYS A 43 -22.24 -4.33 -6.69
C LYS A 43 -21.52 -2.99 -6.45
N HIS A 44 -20.20 -3.00 -6.54
CA HIS A 44 -19.42 -1.75 -6.64
C HIS A 44 -19.83 -0.96 -7.88
N LYS A 45 -19.63 0.35 -7.84
CA LYS A 45 -19.84 1.30 -8.93
C LYS A 45 -18.57 2.13 -9.14
N VAL A 46 -18.35 2.60 -10.37
CA VAL A 46 -17.30 3.58 -10.64
C VAL A 46 -17.50 4.80 -9.74
N GLY A 47 -16.43 5.26 -9.10
CA GLY A 47 -16.42 6.32 -8.10
C GLY A 47 -16.68 5.84 -6.66
N ASP A 48 -16.94 4.56 -6.40
CA ASP A 48 -16.93 4.03 -5.03
C ASP A 48 -15.51 4.12 -4.46
N THR A 49 -15.39 4.62 -3.23
CA THR A 49 -14.10 4.86 -2.57
C THR A 49 -14.06 4.29 -1.15
N PHE A 50 -12.85 3.94 -0.72
CA PHE A 50 -12.50 3.75 0.68
C PHE A 50 -11.07 4.26 0.92
N PHE A 51 -10.68 4.39 2.17
CA PHE A 51 -9.37 4.91 2.54
C PHE A 51 -8.61 3.91 3.41
N ILE A 52 -7.30 3.86 3.21
CA ILE A 52 -6.38 3.28 4.18
C ILE A 52 -5.75 4.43 4.94
N ARG A 53 -6.07 4.51 6.22
CA ARG A 53 -5.59 5.55 7.13
C ARG A 53 -4.34 5.07 7.86
N GLY A 54 -3.71 5.97 8.59
CA GLY A 54 -2.64 5.66 9.53
C GLY A 54 -2.96 4.45 10.43
N GLU A 55 -1.91 3.82 10.95
CA GLU A 55 -2.00 2.62 11.81
C GLU A 55 -2.56 1.38 11.09
N GLY A 56 -2.67 1.40 9.76
CA GLY A 56 -3.19 0.30 8.96
C GLY A 56 -4.71 0.12 9.08
N THR A 57 -5.44 1.21 9.34
CA THR A 57 -6.89 1.19 9.51
C THR A 57 -7.62 1.47 8.19
N ILE A 58 -8.83 0.93 8.05
CA ILE A 58 -9.66 1.11 6.86
C ILE A 58 -10.84 2.01 7.21
N GLU A 59 -11.02 3.09 6.46
CA GLU A 59 -12.19 3.96 6.56
C GLU A 59 -13.09 3.74 5.33
N ILE A 60 -14.34 3.38 5.59
CA ILE A 60 -15.35 3.18 4.54
C ILE A 60 -16.42 4.27 4.72
N PRO A 61 -16.72 5.09 3.70
CA PRO A 61 -17.73 6.12 3.79
C PRO A 61 -19.11 5.56 4.20
N SER A 62 -19.90 6.38 4.91
CA SER A 62 -21.23 5.97 5.40
C SER A 62 -22.12 5.44 4.27
N GLY A 63 -22.78 4.30 4.54
CA GLY A 63 -23.64 3.61 3.57
C GLY A 63 -22.90 2.92 2.42
N ARG A 64 -21.56 2.95 2.39
CA ARG A 64 -20.73 2.20 1.45
C ARG A 64 -20.24 0.90 2.08
N ARG A 65 -19.73 0.02 1.22
CA ARG A 65 -19.16 -1.27 1.58
C ARG A 65 -18.01 -1.59 0.64
N VAL A 66 -17.06 -2.39 1.10
CA VAL A 66 -15.98 -2.89 0.26
C VAL A 66 -16.07 -4.41 0.17
N CYS A 67 -15.85 -4.95 -1.02
CA CYS A 67 -15.80 -6.38 -1.25
C CYS A 67 -14.65 -7.02 -0.46
N LEU A 68 -14.96 -7.98 0.41
CA LEU A 68 -13.97 -8.74 1.18
C LEU A 68 -12.94 -9.44 0.28
N PHE A 69 -13.37 -10.05 -0.84
CA PHE A 69 -12.46 -10.73 -1.76
C PHE A 69 -11.51 -9.77 -2.46
N ALA A 70 -11.98 -8.57 -2.81
CA ALA A 70 -11.12 -7.52 -3.34
C ALA A 70 -10.09 -7.12 -2.27
N LEU A 71 -10.54 -6.76 -1.06
CA LEU A 71 -9.63 -6.38 0.03
C LEU A 71 -8.55 -7.41 0.31
N ASN A 72 -8.90 -8.70 0.37
CA ASN A 72 -7.94 -9.77 0.59
C ASN A 72 -6.81 -9.80 -0.46
N SER A 73 -7.12 -9.53 -1.73
CA SER A 73 -6.11 -9.44 -2.79
C SER A 73 -5.28 -8.15 -2.76
N LEU A 74 -5.87 -7.05 -2.28
CA LEU A 74 -5.25 -5.73 -2.29
C LEU A 74 -4.35 -5.50 -1.06
N PHE A 75 -4.62 -6.16 0.07
CA PHE A 75 -3.92 -5.89 1.33
C PHE A 75 -2.39 -5.94 1.25
N PRO A 76 -1.75 -6.96 0.64
CA PRO A 76 -0.29 -7.01 0.60
C PRO A 76 0.32 -5.78 -0.09
N PHE A 77 -0.35 -5.28 -1.13
CA PHE A 77 0.08 -4.09 -1.83
C PHE A 77 -0.19 -2.83 -1.00
N LEU A 78 -1.40 -2.67 -0.48
CA LEU A 78 -1.81 -1.47 0.24
C LEU A 78 -0.94 -1.23 1.49
N THR A 79 -0.60 -2.29 2.22
CA THR A 79 0.27 -2.18 3.41
C THR A 79 1.70 -1.77 3.07
N ALA A 80 2.24 -2.25 1.95
CA ALA A 80 3.55 -1.83 1.46
C ALA A 80 3.53 -0.39 0.94
N LYS A 81 2.48 -0.01 0.20
CA LYS A 81 2.30 1.35 -0.35
C LYS A 81 2.21 2.42 0.73
N GLN A 82 1.63 2.12 1.90
CA GLN A 82 1.67 3.03 3.05
C GLN A 82 3.08 3.37 3.55
N ARG A 83 4.07 2.53 3.22
CA ARG A 83 5.48 2.70 3.57
C ARG A 83 6.33 2.90 2.33
N GLU A 84 5.79 3.51 1.28
CA GLU A 84 6.51 3.65 0.02
C GLU A 84 7.86 4.40 0.16
N ASP A 85 8.01 5.27 1.15
CA ASP A 85 9.29 5.97 1.44
C ASP A 85 10.38 5.03 2.00
N GLU A 86 10.01 3.82 2.44
CA GLU A 86 10.93 2.77 2.92
C GLU A 86 11.31 1.77 1.80
N LEU A 87 10.64 1.84 0.65
CA LEU A 87 10.91 0.95 -0.47
C LEU A 87 12.20 1.35 -1.21
N PRO A 88 12.86 0.39 -1.90
CA PRO A 88 13.91 0.71 -2.87
C PRO A 88 13.43 1.73 -3.92
N GLU A 89 14.35 2.54 -4.44
CA GLU A 89 14.05 3.56 -5.46
C GLU A 89 13.44 2.97 -6.74
N ASP A 90 13.71 1.69 -7.04
CA ASP A 90 13.25 0.94 -8.20
C ASP A 90 12.13 -0.07 -7.87
N ASP A 91 11.44 0.08 -6.73
CA ASP A 91 10.36 -0.82 -6.35
C ASP A 91 9.06 -0.53 -7.13
N TRP A 92 8.56 -1.56 -7.82
CA TRP A 92 7.35 -1.49 -8.64
C TRP A 92 6.09 -1.13 -7.82
N ILE A 93 6.07 -1.34 -6.50
CA ILE A 93 4.95 -0.95 -5.64
C ILE A 93 4.85 0.58 -5.57
N ALA A 94 5.98 1.28 -5.51
CA ALA A 94 6.03 2.75 -5.47
C ALA A 94 5.47 3.38 -6.75
N GLU A 95 5.65 2.72 -7.89
CA GLU A 95 5.16 3.19 -9.20
C GLU A 95 3.73 2.72 -9.54
N THR A 96 3.25 1.66 -8.89
CA THR A 96 1.94 1.07 -9.20
C THR A 96 0.80 1.95 -8.68
N GLU A 97 -0.07 2.39 -9.59
CA GLU A 97 -1.30 3.13 -9.27
C GLU A 97 -2.58 2.29 -9.41
N TYR A 98 -2.54 1.19 -10.16
CA TYR A 98 -3.74 0.43 -10.51
C TYR A 98 -3.66 -1.01 -10.03
N LEU A 99 -4.74 -1.47 -9.39
CA LEU A 99 -4.88 -2.84 -8.91
C LEU A 99 -6.20 -3.41 -9.37
N THR A 100 -6.28 -4.73 -9.48
CA THR A 100 -7.52 -5.42 -9.83
C THR A 100 -7.99 -6.28 -8.68
N CYS A 101 -9.32 -6.42 -8.53
CA CYS A 101 -9.86 -7.47 -7.68
C CYS A 101 -9.45 -8.87 -8.21
N PRO A 102 -9.61 -9.96 -7.44
CA PRO A 102 -9.13 -11.27 -7.85
C PRO A 102 -9.93 -11.89 -9.01
N ASP A 103 -11.10 -11.36 -9.36
CA ASP A 103 -11.82 -11.75 -10.58
C ASP A 103 -11.20 -11.00 -11.78
N PRO A 104 -10.61 -11.69 -12.78
CA PRO A 104 -9.99 -11.04 -13.93
C PRO A 104 -10.97 -10.20 -14.77
N LYS A 105 -12.27 -10.48 -14.66
CA LYS A 105 -13.38 -9.75 -15.29
C LYS A 105 -14.04 -8.73 -14.35
N GLY A 106 -13.40 -8.48 -13.21
CA GLY A 106 -13.93 -7.75 -12.09
C GLY A 106 -13.65 -6.25 -12.14
N VAL A 107 -13.22 -5.73 -10.99
CA VAL A 107 -13.09 -4.30 -10.72
C VAL A 107 -11.63 -3.86 -10.80
N VAL A 108 -11.37 -2.71 -11.40
CA VAL A 108 -10.08 -2.01 -11.34
C VAL A 108 -10.19 -0.86 -10.34
N PHE A 109 -9.22 -0.81 -9.44
CA PHE A 109 -9.05 0.22 -8.44
C PHE A 109 -7.85 1.09 -8.77
N ARG A 110 -7.98 2.40 -8.58
CA ARG A 110 -6.85 3.32 -8.53
C ARG A 110 -6.50 3.57 -7.07
N VAL A 111 -5.21 3.51 -6.75
CA VAL A 111 -4.64 3.83 -5.46
C VAL A 111 -3.90 5.16 -5.58
N THR A 112 -4.15 6.08 -4.66
CA THR A 112 -3.52 7.41 -4.63
C THR A 112 -3.02 7.68 -3.22
N CYS A 113 -1.74 8.00 -3.09
CA CYS A 113 -1.18 8.51 -1.85
C CYS A 113 -1.71 9.92 -1.61
N LEU A 114 -2.19 10.19 -0.40
CA LEU A 114 -2.65 11.49 0.05
C LEU A 114 -1.53 12.13 0.88
N ASP A 115 -1.32 13.43 0.67
CA ASP A 115 -0.35 14.26 1.40
C ASP A 115 -0.84 14.64 2.81
#